data_AF-A0A973H0G7-F1
#
_entry.id   AF-A0A973H0G7-F1
#
_cell.length_a   1.000
_cell.length_b   1.000
_cell.length_c   1.000
_cell.angle_alpha   90.00
_cell.angle_beta   90.00
_cell.angle_gamma   90.00
#
_symmetry.space_group_name_H-M   'P 1'
#
loop_
_entity.id
_entity.type
_entity.pdbx_description
1 polymer ?
#
loop_
_entity_poly.entity_id
_entity_poly.type
_entity_poly.pdbx_seq_one_letter_code
_entity_poly.pdbx_strand_id
1 'polypeptide(L)' 'MPFEPDREVPGLIVKFGDYPLHHGGVGAIRSLGRLGVPMYAITEDRYTPAAASRYL' A
#
# COMPACT_ATOMS: atom_id res chain seq x y z
N MET A 1 -11.89 12.75 15.23
CA MET A 1 -10.67 13.03 16.02
C MET A 1 -9.49 13.00 15.08
N PRO A 2 -8.57 13.97 15.10
CA PRO A 2 -7.29 13.78 14.41
C PRO A 2 -6.56 12.60 15.07
N PHE A 3 -6.08 11.67 14.26
CA PHE A 3 -5.17 10.61 14.71
C PHE A 3 -3.81 10.90 14.09
N GLU A 4 -2.74 10.61 14.83
CA GLU A 4 -1.37 10.73 14.35
C GLU A 4 -0.86 9.32 14.02
N PRO A 5 -0.41 9.05 12.78
CA PRO A 5 0.13 7.75 12.42
C PRO A 5 1.57 7.60 12.95
N ASP A 6 1.88 6.39 13.42
CA ASP A 6 3.26 6.00 13.69
C ASP A 6 4.00 5.82 12.35
N ARG A 7 5.07 6.60 12.16
CA ARG A 7 5.89 6.60 10.93
C ARG A 7 7.15 5.77 11.06
N GLU A 8 7.49 5.35 12.27
CA GLU A 8 8.64 4.47 12.53
C GLU A 8 8.29 3.01 12.24
N VAL A 9 6.99 2.68 12.16
CA VAL A 9 6.50 1.34 11.84
C VAL A 9 6.11 1.26 10.36
N PRO A 10 6.87 0.54 9.51
CA PRO A 10 6.53 0.39 8.11
C PRO A 10 5.32 -0.52 7.91
N GLY A 11 4.50 -0.21 6.91
CA GLY A 11 3.40 -1.07 6.48
C GLY A 11 3.83 -2.04 5.39
N LEU A 12 3.39 -3.31 5.49
CA LEU A 12 3.55 -4.32 4.44
C LEU A 12 2.18 -4.79 3.96
N ILE A 13 1.92 -4.69 2.66
CA ILE A 13 0.77 -5.33 2.02
C ILE A 13 1.22 -6.58 1.30
N VAL A 14 0.57 -7.69 1.65
CA VAL A 14 0.79 -8.95 0.94
C VAL A 14 -0.48 -9.26 0.16
N LYS A 15 -0.37 -9.25 -1.18
CA LYS A 15 -1.47 -9.60 -2.07
C LYS A 15 -1.20 -11.00 -2.62
N PHE A 16 -2.07 -11.94 -2.25
CA PHE A 16 -2.10 -13.29 -2.79
C PHE A 16 -3.44 -13.49 -3.51
N GLY A 17 -3.41 -14.13 -4.67
CA GLY A 17 -4.54 -14.38 -5.56
C GLY A 17 -4.72 -13.34 -6.66
N ASP A 18 -5.09 -13.85 -7.84
CA ASP A 18 -5.27 -13.07 -9.06
C ASP A 18 -6.61 -12.31 -9.03
N TYR A 19 -6.63 -11.22 -8.25
CA TYR A 19 -7.80 -10.35 -8.07
C TYR A 19 -7.61 -9.03 -8.81
N PRO A 20 -7.92 -8.98 -10.12
CA PRO A 20 -7.63 -7.82 -10.98
C PRO A 20 -8.39 -6.56 -10.55
N LEU A 21 -9.57 -6.71 -9.94
CA LEU A 21 -10.42 -5.61 -9.47
C LEU A 21 -10.21 -5.23 -8.00
N HIS A 22 -9.33 -5.92 -7.28
CA HIS A 22 -9.14 -5.65 -5.85
C HIS A 22 -8.18 -4.47 -5.63
N HIS A 23 -8.77 -3.30 -5.38
CA HIS A 23 -8.07 -2.03 -5.18
C HIS A 23 -7.82 -1.65 -3.71
N GLY A 24 -8.24 -2.48 -2.75
CA GLY A 24 -8.03 -2.21 -1.31
C GLY A 24 -6.56 -1.97 -0.97
N GLY A 25 -5.66 -2.80 -1.52
CA GLY A 25 -4.21 -2.66 -1.30
C GLY A 25 -3.65 -1.32 -1.78
N VAL A 26 -3.99 -0.89 -3.00
CA VAL A 26 -3.52 0.40 -3.53
C VAL A 26 -4.12 1.59 -2.75
N GLY A 27 -5.35 1.45 -2.24
CA GLY A 27 -5.98 2.45 -1.37
C GLY A 27 -5.23 2.62 -0.04
N ALA A 28 -4.84 1.52 0.60
CA ALA A 28 -4.07 1.53 1.83
C ALA A 28 -2.67 2.13 1.63
N ILE A 29 -1.93 1.69 0.59
CA ILE A 29 -0.61 2.23 0.25
C ILE A 29 -0.65 3.75 0.07
N ARG A 30 -1.59 4.26 -0.74
CA ARG A 30 -1.67 5.70 -1.03
C ARG A 30 -2.09 6.53 0.16
N SER A 31 -2.95 5.98 1.03
CA SER A 31 -3.45 6.71 2.20
C SER A 31 -2.37 6.82 3.27
N LEU A 32 -1.74 5.71 3.64
CA LEU A 32 -0.68 5.69 4.65
C LEU A 32 0.60 6.36 4.15
N GLY A 33 0.99 6.12 2.89
CA GLY A 33 2.15 6.79 2.30
C GLY A 33 2.01 8.31 2.20
N ARG A 34 0.79 8.84 1.98
CA ARG A 34 0.54 10.29 2.05
C ARG A 34 0.76 10.88 3.44
N LEU A 35 0.57 10.06 4.47
CA LEU A 35 0.81 10.46 5.85
C LEU A 35 2.28 10.28 6.27
N GLY A 36 3.14 9.81 5.36
CA GLY A 36 4.57 9.63 5.58
C GLY A 36 4.97 8.29 6.16
N VAL A 37 4.06 7.31 6.21
CA VAL A 37 4.39 5.94 6.62
C VAL A 37 5.14 5.23 5.48
N PRO A 38 6.33 4.65 5.72
CA PRO A 38 7.00 3.82 4.72
C PRO A 38 6.15 2.59 4.38
N MET A 39 5.94 2.31 3.09
CA MET A 39 5.11 1.20 2.65
C MET A 39 5.91 0.26 1.74
N TYR A 40 5.66 -1.04 1.90
CA TYR A 40 6.20 -2.10 1.06
C TYR A 40 5.05 -3.01 0.62
N ALA A 41 5.25 -3.73 -0.48
CA ALA A 41 4.31 -4.77 -0.89
C ALA A 41 4.97 -5.94 -1.58
N ILE A 42 4.33 -7.09 -1.41
CA ILE A 42 4.53 -8.26 -2.24
C ILE A 42 3.36 -8.27 -3.22
N THR A 43 3.68 -8.10 -4.50
CA THR A 43 2.69 -8.06 -5.59
C THR A 43 2.90 -9.23 -6.52
N GLU A 44 1.82 -9.87 -6.96
CA GLU A 44 1.90 -11.00 -7.91
C GLU A 44 2.41 -10.59 -9.29
N ASP A 45 2.24 -9.33 -9.70
CA ASP A 45 2.76 -8.79 -10.96
C ASP A 45 3.17 -7.30 -10.83
N ARG A 46 4.24 -6.93 -11.55
CA ARG A 46 4.83 -5.58 -11.60
C ARG A 46 3.92 -4.50 -12.21
N TYR A 47 2.87 -4.88 -12.93
CA TYR A 47 1.90 -4.00 -13.58
C TYR A 47 0.61 -3.85 -12.78
N THR A 48 0.55 -4.41 -11.56
CA THR A 48 -0.58 -4.13 -10.68
C THR A 48 -0.61 -2.64 -10.30
N PRO A 49 -1.79 -2.03 -10.12
CA PRO A 49 -1.88 -0.62 -9.70
C PRO A 49 -1.17 -0.30 -8.39
N ALA A 50 -0.97 -1.31 -7.52
CA ALA A 50 -0.17 -1.18 -6.30
C ALA A 50 1.32 -1.00 -6.62
N ALA A 51 1.89 -1.83 -7.50
CA ALA A 51 3.29 -1.75 -7.92
C ALA A 51 3.65 -0.43 -8.63
N ALA A 52 2.67 0.20 -9.28
CA ALA A 52 2.84 1.51 -9.93
C ALA A 52 2.63 2.72 -9.00
N SER A 53 2.40 2.51 -7.70
CA SER A 53 2.17 3.61 -6.77
C SER A 53 3.46 4.31 -6.39
N ARG A 54 3.51 5.66 -6.45
CA ARG A 54 4.66 6.47 -5.99
C ARG A 54 5.01 6.36 -4.49
N TYR A 55 4.14 5.70 -3.74
CA TYR A 55 4.26 5.53 -2.28
C TYR A 55 4.66 4.10 -1.92
N LEU A 56 4.95 3.26 -2.91
CA LEU A 56 5.46 1.91 -2.75
C LEU A 56 6.93 1.84 -3.13
#